data_AF-C4Y223-F1
#
_entry.id   AF-C4Y223-F1
#
_cell.length_a   1.000
_cell.length_b   1.000
_cell.length_c   1.000
_cell.angle_alpha   90.00
_cell.angle_beta   90.00
_cell.angle_gamma   90.00
#
_symmetry.space_group_name_H-M   'P 1'
#
loop_
_entity.id
_entity.type
_entity.pdbx_description
1 polymer ?
#
loop_
_entity_poly.entity_id
_entity_poly.type
_entity_poly.pdbx_seq_one_letter_code
_entity_poly.pdbx_strand_id
1 'polypeptide(L)'
;MPRQPNISPHQHLLMDENDRLAAEVTALSTRLMTEVAKSSSLEETVHHLRKENRELASRLGDSKDGAGQSELEKARAELDRNREELAKTKGELEKARSELASANESRAAAEAKNAQLEGEVEDLTASLFNEANQMVSDASRETHQYKIKNRKLQEELGDKDAIIDSLQGQLTELKALIMRMEDDQAAAASVSAPAANPAGVLAQTIYSPRVRALRYDLPQYQVAFKAFVYQLIKPDFVFDLASLKNLRYFRAIWTEELEPALERVPSGTTFMSRFSKGRTLWALLAEGRAIIEPVSGVNETFKLTYKGEKTGKEVPVAVEEPCSFCGEDKSDRMEHARLYYLKLYEPVEGAAHGAAHGAARDIAGEAHEVVATHALCNFCLVKLRAICDFFAKLRLVHGNIYRLSQCSAFDDVAYVQSFQFKRAETQTPGHAPSADEAVVLKLYMTLLALRAKIFWSRRGIWDTEDDVDSVRLDEIPMDVFRQIVRDDVTFGHDGGRECYGGE
;
A
#
# COMPACT_ATOMS: atom_id res chain seq x y z
N MET A 1 168.76 16.01 -71.07
CA MET A 1 169.46 16.17 -69.78
C MET A 1 169.75 17.64 -69.57
N PRO A 2 169.67 18.19 -68.34
CA PRO A 2 169.05 17.68 -67.10
C PRO A 2 167.75 18.49 -66.80
N ARG A 3 167.09 18.56 -65.62
CA ARG A 3 167.20 17.93 -64.27
C ARG A 3 165.79 17.45 -63.81
N GLN A 4 165.73 16.42 -62.97
CA GLN A 4 164.69 16.22 -61.93
C GLN A 4 165.21 16.85 -60.61
N PRO A 5 164.38 17.20 -59.58
CA PRO A 5 163.89 16.19 -58.63
C PRO A 5 162.62 16.46 -57.79
N ASN A 6 162.20 15.39 -57.09
CA ASN A 6 161.51 15.31 -55.79
C ASN A 6 160.07 15.82 -55.59
N ILE A 7 159.20 14.83 -55.34
CA ILE A 7 157.99 14.90 -54.54
C ILE A 7 158.40 14.90 -53.04
N SER A 8 157.62 15.56 -52.16
CA SER A 8 157.90 15.63 -50.72
C SER A 8 156.61 15.36 -49.90
N PRO A 9 156.68 14.73 -48.70
CA PRO A 9 155.60 13.90 -48.18
C PRO A 9 154.44 14.64 -47.46
N HIS A 10 154.28 15.95 -47.66
CA HIS A 10 153.21 16.73 -47.00
C HIS A 10 151.84 16.66 -47.69
N GLN A 11 151.75 16.14 -48.92
CA GLN A 11 150.48 16.08 -49.67
C GLN A 11 149.58 14.88 -49.29
N HIS A 12 150.12 13.82 -48.68
CA HIS A 12 149.34 12.60 -48.41
C HIS A 12 148.39 12.72 -47.20
N LEU A 13 148.69 13.60 -46.24
CA LEU A 13 147.81 13.87 -45.10
C LEU A 13 146.62 14.78 -45.47
N LEU A 14 146.86 15.79 -46.30
CA LEU A 14 145.81 16.72 -46.74
C LEU A 14 144.82 16.07 -47.72
N MET A 15 145.23 15.04 -48.46
CA MET A 15 144.36 14.32 -49.38
C MET A 15 143.45 13.34 -48.62
N ASP A 16 143.97 12.64 -47.60
CA ASP A 16 143.20 11.75 -46.71
C ASP A 16 142.19 12.52 -45.84
N GLU A 17 142.54 13.73 -45.37
CA GLU A 17 141.58 14.64 -44.73
C GLU A 17 140.51 15.16 -45.70
N ASN A 18 140.87 15.53 -46.94
CA ASN A 18 139.90 15.96 -47.95
C ASN A 18 138.96 14.83 -48.38
N ASP A 19 139.45 13.61 -48.55
CA ASP A 19 138.62 12.46 -48.94
C ASP A 19 137.70 12.04 -47.78
N ARG A 20 138.15 12.14 -46.51
CA ARG A 20 137.26 12.02 -45.35
C ARG A 20 136.21 13.14 -45.28
N LEU A 21 136.60 14.40 -45.50
CA LEU A 21 135.64 15.52 -45.53
C LEU A 21 134.65 15.37 -46.68
N ALA A 22 135.08 14.91 -47.86
CA ALA A 22 134.22 14.66 -49.00
C ALA A 22 133.24 13.51 -48.72
N ALA A 23 133.72 12.41 -48.12
CA ALA A 23 132.86 11.29 -47.70
C ALA A 23 131.85 11.74 -46.61
N GLU A 24 132.29 12.52 -45.63
CA GLU A 24 131.44 13.05 -44.56
C GLU A 24 130.41 14.07 -45.10
N VAL A 25 130.80 14.99 -45.97
CA VAL A 25 129.87 15.92 -46.66
C VAL A 25 128.91 15.18 -47.57
N THR A 26 129.34 14.10 -48.25
CA THR A 26 128.44 13.28 -49.08
C THR A 26 127.45 12.50 -48.22
N ALA A 27 127.90 11.95 -47.09
CA ALA A 27 127.03 11.31 -46.10
C ALA A 27 126.04 12.30 -45.45
N LEU A 28 126.50 13.51 -45.10
CA LEU A 28 125.66 14.58 -44.55
C LEU A 28 124.65 15.08 -45.59
N SER A 29 125.07 15.24 -46.85
CA SER A 29 124.20 15.63 -47.97
C SER A 29 123.14 14.56 -48.26
N THR A 30 123.52 13.28 -48.23
CA THR A 30 122.57 12.15 -48.39
C THR A 30 121.59 12.07 -47.22
N ARG A 31 122.07 12.34 -45.99
CA ARG A 31 121.24 12.42 -44.79
C ARG A 31 120.31 13.64 -44.78
N LEU A 32 120.78 14.77 -45.31
CA LEU A 32 119.97 15.97 -45.50
C LEU A 32 118.91 15.74 -46.59
N MET A 33 119.25 15.13 -47.72
CA MET A 33 118.28 14.79 -48.76
C MET A 33 117.24 13.78 -48.27
N THR A 34 117.63 12.78 -47.48
CA THR A 34 116.66 11.82 -46.92
C THR A 34 115.78 12.44 -45.83
N GLU A 35 116.29 13.33 -44.98
CA GLU A 35 115.45 14.08 -44.03
C GLU A 35 114.61 15.20 -44.71
N VAL A 36 115.06 15.81 -45.82
CA VAL A 36 114.25 16.74 -46.61
C VAL A 36 113.13 16.01 -47.36
N ALA A 37 113.40 14.84 -47.93
CA ALA A 37 112.37 13.99 -48.53
C ALA A 37 111.35 13.51 -47.49
N LYS A 38 111.81 13.21 -46.27
CA LYS A 38 110.97 12.85 -45.12
C LYS A 38 110.20 14.04 -44.53
N SER A 39 110.78 15.24 -44.53
CA SER A 39 110.07 16.48 -44.19
C SER A 39 108.95 16.75 -45.18
N SER A 40 109.23 16.59 -46.48
CA SER A 40 108.23 16.75 -47.55
C SER A 40 107.07 15.75 -47.41
N SER A 41 107.34 14.47 -47.15
CA SER A 41 106.28 13.48 -46.95
C SER A 41 105.53 13.63 -45.62
N LEU A 42 106.19 14.14 -44.57
CA LEU A 42 105.54 14.53 -43.32
C LEU A 42 104.65 15.78 -43.50
N GLU A 43 105.07 16.77 -44.29
CA GLU A 43 104.26 17.94 -44.62
C GLU A 43 103.03 17.56 -45.47
N GLU A 44 103.20 16.67 -46.45
CA GLU A 44 102.10 16.17 -47.28
C GLU A 44 101.09 15.35 -46.45
N THR A 45 101.56 14.46 -45.56
CA THR A 45 100.67 13.72 -44.65
C THR A 45 100.02 14.61 -43.60
N VAL A 46 100.71 15.61 -43.05
CA VAL A 46 100.11 16.63 -42.16
C VAL A 46 99.08 17.46 -42.91
N HIS A 47 99.31 17.81 -44.17
CA HIS A 47 98.34 18.53 -44.99
C HIS A 47 97.11 17.66 -45.31
N HIS A 48 97.31 16.38 -45.61
CA HIS A 48 96.25 15.39 -45.81
C HIS A 48 95.39 15.22 -44.54
N LEU A 49 96.01 14.90 -43.40
CA LEU A 49 95.33 14.76 -42.11
C LEU A 49 94.63 16.05 -41.65
N ARG A 50 95.15 17.23 -42.00
CA ARG A 50 94.45 18.53 -41.77
C ARG A 50 93.27 18.72 -42.71
N LYS A 51 93.32 18.22 -43.95
CA LYS A 51 92.18 18.23 -44.87
C LYS A 51 91.10 17.27 -44.37
N GLU A 52 91.45 16.04 -44.02
CA GLU A 52 90.52 15.05 -43.46
C GLU A 52 89.90 15.54 -42.15
N ASN A 53 90.69 16.09 -41.20
CA ASN A 53 90.12 16.66 -39.97
C ASN A 53 89.14 17.81 -40.23
N ARG A 54 89.41 18.69 -41.23
CA ARG A 54 88.45 19.74 -41.60
C ARG A 54 87.19 19.17 -42.25
N GLU A 55 87.33 18.14 -43.08
CA GLU A 55 86.18 17.50 -43.74
C GLU A 55 85.32 16.70 -42.74
N LEU A 56 85.94 15.98 -41.81
CA LEU A 56 85.28 15.32 -40.69
C LEU A 56 84.63 16.33 -39.73
N ALA A 57 85.30 17.44 -39.43
CA ALA A 57 84.75 18.51 -38.60
C ALA A 57 83.55 19.20 -39.27
N SER A 58 83.59 19.42 -40.59
CA SER A 58 82.42 19.92 -41.35
C SER A 58 81.26 18.93 -41.24
N ARG A 59 81.48 17.66 -41.59
CA ARG A 59 80.44 16.61 -41.51
C ARG A 59 79.85 16.45 -40.09
N LEU A 60 80.66 16.67 -39.05
CA LEU A 60 80.22 16.70 -37.65
C LEU A 60 79.48 17.99 -37.25
N GLY A 61 79.79 19.13 -37.87
CA GLY A 61 79.04 20.38 -37.74
C GLY A 61 77.69 20.28 -38.43
N ASP A 62 77.69 19.92 -39.72
CA ASP A 62 76.51 19.71 -40.56
C ASP A 62 75.53 18.68 -39.96
N SER A 63 76.04 17.68 -39.22
CA SER A 63 75.24 16.68 -38.50
C SER A 63 74.79 17.11 -37.09
N LYS A 64 75.34 18.19 -36.53
CA LYS A 64 74.91 18.78 -35.25
C LYS A 64 73.97 19.97 -35.44
N ASP A 65 74.13 20.73 -36.51
CA ASP A 65 73.43 21.99 -36.72
C ASP A 65 71.99 21.78 -37.22
N GLY A 66 71.06 21.70 -36.27
CA GLY A 66 69.68 22.15 -36.45
C GLY A 66 68.62 21.05 -36.57
N ALA A 67 68.63 20.26 -37.65
CA ALA A 67 67.48 19.42 -38.00
C ALA A 67 67.35 18.16 -37.13
N GLY A 68 68.32 17.24 -37.21
CA GLY A 68 68.23 15.92 -36.57
C GLY A 68 68.18 15.96 -35.04
N GLN A 69 68.86 16.92 -34.40
CA GLN A 69 68.77 17.10 -32.94
C GLN A 69 67.39 17.63 -32.52
N SER A 70 66.79 18.58 -33.27
CA SER A 70 65.45 19.09 -32.96
C SER A 70 64.37 18.01 -33.09
N GLU A 71 64.48 17.13 -34.08
CA GLU A 71 63.56 16.00 -34.25
C GLU A 71 63.75 14.93 -33.15
N LEU A 72 65.00 14.60 -32.80
CA LEU A 72 65.30 13.69 -31.68
C LEU A 72 64.81 14.22 -30.33
N GLU A 73 64.90 15.52 -30.09
CA GLU A 73 64.42 16.15 -28.86
C GLU A 73 62.89 16.17 -28.78
N LYS A 74 62.21 16.48 -29.90
CA LYS A 74 60.74 16.36 -30.01
C LYS A 74 60.26 14.93 -29.77
N ALA A 75 60.89 13.94 -30.41
CA ALA A 75 60.55 12.53 -30.25
C ALA A 75 60.78 12.02 -28.82
N ARG A 76 61.79 12.54 -28.10
CA ARG A 76 61.98 12.26 -26.67
C ARG A 76 60.88 12.87 -25.81
N ALA A 77 60.55 14.14 -26.04
CA ALA A 77 59.46 14.81 -25.31
C ALA A 77 58.09 14.13 -25.56
N GLU A 78 57.86 13.60 -26.75
CA GLU A 78 56.68 12.81 -27.08
C GLU A 78 56.68 11.43 -26.41
N LEU A 79 57.82 10.72 -26.40
CA LEU A 79 57.98 9.47 -25.65
C LEU A 79 57.72 9.63 -24.15
N ASP A 80 58.17 10.73 -23.55
CA ASP A 80 57.97 10.97 -22.12
C ASP A 80 56.53 11.38 -21.77
N ARG A 81 55.83 12.13 -22.64
CA ARG A 81 54.36 12.33 -22.51
C ARG A 81 53.61 11.01 -22.62
N ASN A 82 53.91 10.21 -23.64
CA ASN A 82 53.28 8.91 -23.87
C ASN A 82 53.51 7.95 -22.68
N ARG A 83 54.67 8.02 -22.02
CA ARG A 83 54.95 7.28 -20.78
C ARG A 83 54.09 7.75 -19.60
N GLU A 84 53.92 9.07 -19.45
CA GLU A 84 53.11 9.63 -18.36
C GLU A 84 51.61 9.32 -18.56
N GLU A 85 51.11 9.37 -19.79
CA GLU A 85 49.75 8.94 -20.14
C GLU A 85 49.56 7.43 -19.97
N LEU A 86 50.55 6.61 -20.35
CA LEU A 86 50.53 5.16 -20.10
C LEU A 86 50.54 4.83 -18.60
N ALA A 87 51.24 5.62 -17.78
CA ALA A 87 51.24 5.48 -16.33
C ALA A 87 49.87 5.83 -15.71
N LYS A 88 49.24 6.93 -16.16
CA LYS A 88 47.89 7.35 -15.72
C LYS A 88 46.84 6.31 -16.07
N THR A 89 46.75 5.94 -17.35
CA THR A 89 45.78 4.95 -17.85
C THR A 89 45.96 3.57 -17.21
N LYS A 90 47.21 3.15 -16.92
CA LYS A 90 47.46 1.92 -16.15
C LYS A 90 46.98 2.03 -14.70
N GLY A 91 47.16 3.18 -14.04
CA GLY A 91 46.64 3.42 -12.68
C GLY A 91 45.11 3.39 -12.62
N GLU A 92 44.45 4.00 -13.60
CA GLU A 92 42.99 3.97 -13.75
C GLU A 92 42.47 2.56 -14.02
N LEU A 93 43.16 1.79 -14.87
CA LEU A 93 42.81 0.39 -15.16
C LEU A 93 42.91 -0.52 -13.92
N GLU A 94 43.95 -0.37 -13.10
CA GLU A 94 44.09 -1.13 -11.86
C GLU A 94 43.03 -0.73 -10.81
N LYS A 95 42.66 0.57 -10.73
CA LYS A 95 41.56 1.02 -9.88
C LYS A 95 40.22 0.42 -10.32
N ALA A 96 39.91 0.49 -11.62
CA ALA A 96 38.69 -0.09 -12.18
C ALA A 96 38.63 -1.62 -12.00
N ARG A 97 39.76 -2.32 -12.10
CA ARG A 97 39.86 -3.76 -11.78
C ARG A 97 39.54 -4.04 -10.31
N SER A 98 40.06 -3.25 -9.38
CA SER A 98 39.78 -3.39 -7.95
C SER A 98 38.31 -3.14 -7.61
N GLU A 99 37.69 -2.13 -8.23
CA GLU A 99 36.27 -1.81 -8.05
C GLU A 99 35.37 -2.91 -8.65
N LEU A 100 35.73 -3.44 -9.83
CA LEU A 100 35.01 -4.56 -10.44
C LEU A 100 35.11 -5.85 -9.61
N ALA A 101 36.26 -6.11 -8.99
CA ALA A 101 36.44 -7.27 -8.12
C ALA A 101 35.52 -7.20 -6.89
N SER A 102 35.48 -6.05 -6.19
CA SER A 102 34.61 -5.88 -5.02
C SER A 102 33.11 -5.88 -5.37
N ALA A 103 32.75 -5.35 -6.54
CA ALA A 103 31.37 -5.41 -7.05
C ALA A 103 30.93 -6.86 -7.35
N ASN A 104 31.82 -7.68 -7.94
CA ASN A 104 31.54 -9.10 -8.20
C ASN A 104 31.42 -9.92 -6.91
N GLU A 105 32.24 -9.64 -5.89
CA GLU A 105 32.16 -10.31 -4.59
C GLU A 105 30.85 -9.97 -3.84
N SER A 106 30.47 -8.69 -3.83
CA SER A 106 29.16 -8.22 -3.34
C SER A 106 27.99 -8.90 -4.06
N ARG A 107 28.07 -9.00 -5.39
CA ARG A 107 27.05 -9.64 -6.22
C ARG A 107 26.94 -11.15 -5.94
N ALA A 108 28.05 -11.87 -5.85
CA ALA A 108 28.06 -13.29 -5.51
C ALA A 108 27.45 -13.56 -4.12
N ALA A 109 27.72 -12.69 -3.14
CA ALA A 109 27.11 -12.77 -1.81
C ALA A 109 25.59 -12.50 -1.83
N ALA A 110 25.10 -11.64 -2.73
CA ALA A 110 23.67 -11.40 -2.91
C ALA A 110 22.99 -12.57 -3.64
N GLU A 111 23.58 -13.09 -4.71
CA GLU A 111 23.09 -14.26 -5.46
C GLU A 111 22.99 -15.50 -4.55
N ALA A 112 23.98 -15.74 -3.69
CA ALA A 112 23.95 -16.83 -2.71
C ALA A 112 22.81 -16.70 -1.69
N LYS A 113 22.51 -15.48 -1.21
CA LYS A 113 21.39 -15.24 -0.29
C LYS A 113 20.03 -15.39 -0.96
N ASN A 114 19.89 -14.95 -2.21
CA ASN A 114 18.66 -15.15 -2.97
C ASN A 114 18.39 -16.65 -3.17
N ALA A 115 19.40 -17.43 -3.58
CA ALA A 115 19.26 -18.88 -3.73
C ALA A 115 18.89 -19.59 -2.41
N GLN A 116 19.39 -19.12 -1.26
CA GLN A 116 18.97 -19.62 0.05
C GLN A 116 17.49 -19.29 0.32
N LEU A 117 17.07 -18.04 0.12
CA LEU A 117 15.69 -17.61 0.36
C LEU A 117 14.68 -18.29 -0.60
N GLU A 118 15.06 -18.53 -1.85
CA GLU A 118 14.25 -19.29 -2.81
C GLU A 118 13.98 -20.72 -2.31
N GLY A 119 15.00 -21.41 -1.78
CA GLY A 119 14.85 -22.74 -1.16
C GLY A 119 13.98 -22.71 0.11
N GLU A 120 14.20 -21.74 1.01
CA GLU A 120 13.38 -21.59 2.23
C GLU A 120 11.90 -21.31 1.91
N VAL A 121 11.61 -20.58 0.83
CA VAL A 121 10.25 -20.34 0.33
C VAL A 121 9.64 -21.59 -0.31
N GLU A 122 10.42 -22.37 -1.08
CA GLU A 122 9.94 -23.63 -1.65
C GLU A 122 9.58 -24.65 -0.56
N ASP A 123 10.45 -24.84 0.45
CA ASP A 123 10.19 -25.72 1.59
C ASP A 123 8.95 -25.28 2.41
N LEU A 124 8.83 -23.98 2.70
CA LEU A 124 7.70 -23.45 3.47
C LEU A 124 6.39 -23.57 2.70
N THR A 125 6.38 -23.31 1.39
CA THR A 125 5.18 -23.45 0.56
C THR A 125 4.78 -24.92 0.41
N ALA A 126 5.74 -25.84 0.20
CA ALA A 126 5.47 -27.27 0.17
C ALA A 126 4.87 -27.78 1.49
N SER A 127 5.39 -27.33 2.63
CA SER A 127 4.81 -27.67 3.95
C SER A 127 3.39 -27.14 4.11
N LEU A 128 3.15 -25.87 3.76
CA LEU A 128 1.84 -25.22 3.85
C LEU A 128 0.78 -25.91 2.98
N PHE A 129 1.13 -26.28 1.74
CA PHE A 129 0.20 -26.99 0.85
C PHE A 129 -0.13 -28.40 1.36
N ASN A 130 0.83 -29.12 1.93
CA ASN A 130 0.59 -30.45 2.49
C ASN A 130 -0.34 -30.39 3.72
N GLU A 131 -0.12 -29.44 4.63
CA GLU A 131 -0.96 -29.25 5.81
C GLU A 131 -2.38 -28.79 5.44
N ALA A 132 -2.51 -27.86 4.50
CA ALA A 132 -3.81 -27.43 3.97
C ALA A 132 -4.58 -28.58 3.30
N ASN A 133 -3.92 -29.39 2.48
CA ASN A 133 -4.54 -30.55 1.82
C ASN A 133 -5.01 -31.60 2.84
N GLN A 134 -4.22 -31.86 3.89
CA GLN A 134 -4.62 -32.77 4.97
C GLN A 134 -5.85 -32.24 5.71
N MET A 135 -5.87 -30.96 6.07
CA MET A 135 -6.99 -30.31 6.76
C MET A 135 -8.29 -30.35 5.93
N VAL A 136 -8.19 -30.08 4.61
CA VAL A 136 -9.34 -30.16 3.69
C VAL A 136 -9.84 -31.61 3.54
N SER A 137 -8.95 -32.60 3.53
CA SER A 137 -9.30 -34.02 3.48
C SER A 137 -10.06 -34.46 4.75
N ASP A 138 -9.56 -34.10 5.94
CA ASP A 138 -10.22 -34.44 7.19
C ASP A 138 -11.56 -33.73 7.37
N ALA A 139 -11.64 -32.43 7.07
CA ALA A 139 -12.91 -31.69 7.07
C ALA A 139 -13.95 -32.29 6.09
N SER A 140 -13.51 -32.77 4.92
CA SER A 140 -14.38 -33.46 3.96
C SER A 140 -14.88 -34.81 4.49
N ARG A 141 -14.01 -35.58 5.17
CA ARG A 141 -14.36 -36.86 5.80
C ARG A 141 -15.33 -36.69 6.95
N GLU A 142 -15.13 -35.69 7.80
CA GLU A 142 -16.07 -35.33 8.87
C GLU A 142 -17.41 -34.88 8.31
N THR A 143 -17.42 -34.00 7.31
CA THR A 143 -18.65 -33.55 6.63
C THR A 143 -19.44 -34.74 6.06
N HIS A 144 -18.77 -35.75 5.52
CA HIS A 144 -19.43 -36.97 5.05
C HIS A 144 -20.05 -37.79 6.21
N GLN A 145 -19.35 -37.94 7.34
CA GLN A 145 -19.94 -38.56 8.53
C GLN A 145 -21.15 -37.78 9.07
N TYR A 146 -21.08 -36.45 9.13
CA TYR A 146 -22.20 -35.61 9.55
C TYR A 146 -23.41 -35.74 8.61
N LYS A 147 -23.20 -35.80 7.28
CA LYS A 147 -24.28 -36.07 6.31
C LYS A 147 -24.96 -37.41 6.55
N ILE A 148 -24.21 -38.48 6.85
CA ILE A 148 -24.78 -39.80 7.16
C ILE A 148 -25.59 -39.75 8.47
N LYS A 149 -25.09 -39.09 9.51
CA LYS A 149 -25.80 -38.92 10.80
C LYS A 149 -27.08 -38.09 10.63
N ASN A 150 -27.02 -36.98 9.89
CA ASN A 150 -28.16 -36.10 9.66
C ASN A 150 -29.29 -36.81 8.90
N ARG A 151 -28.97 -37.61 7.87
CA ARG A 151 -29.98 -38.45 7.19
C ARG A 151 -30.73 -39.39 8.15
N LYS A 152 -30.01 -40.05 9.06
CA LYS A 152 -30.64 -40.92 10.07
C LYS A 152 -31.54 -40.14 11.04
N LEU A 153 -31.11 -38.96 11.47
CA LEU A 153 -31.92 -38.09 12.33
C LEU A 153 -33.17 -37.56 11.62
N GLN A 154 -33.10 -37.29 10.31
CA GLN A 154 -34.27 -36.92 9.51
C GLN A 154 -35.27 -38.07 9.37
N GLU A 155 -34.78 -39.30 9.20
CA GLU A 155 -35.61 -40.52 9.24
C GLU A 155 -36.31 -40.65 10.62
N GLU A 156 -35.59 -40.49 11.73
CA GLU A 156 -36.16 -40.53 13.09
C GLU A 156 -37.11 -39.36 13.46
N LEU A 157 -36.96 -38.20 12.82
CA LEU A 157 -37.84 -37.04 13.04
C LEU A 157 -39.18 -37.23 12.34
N GLY A 158 -39.19 -37.73 11.09
CA GLY A 158 -40.43 -38.02 10.38
C GLY A 158 -41.37 -38.98 11.13
N ASP A 159 -40.80 -39.99 11.78
CA ASP A 159 -41.55 -40.92 12.65
C ASP A 159 -42.15 -40.24 13.89
N LYS A 160 -41.52 -39.18 14.42
CA LYS A 160 -41.99 -38.42 15.59
C LYS A 160 -43.02 -37.35 15.24
N ASP A 161 -42.85 -36.66 14.12
CA ASP A 161 -43.78 -35.63 13.66
C ASP A 161 -45.18 -36.24 13.40
N ALA A 162 -45.22 -37.44 12.80
CA ALA A 162 -46.46 -38.20 12.63
C ALA A 162 -47.21 -38.51 13.95
N ILE A 163 -46.49 -38.62 15.07
CA ILE A 163 -47.08 -38.82 16.40
C ILE A 163 -47.55 -37.46 16.97
N ILE A 164 -46.79 -36.39 16.77
CA ILE A 164 -47.13 -35.04 17.24
C ILE A 164 -48.41 -34.53 16.58
N ASP A 165 -48.57 -34.70 15.27
CA ASP A 165 -49.79 -34.32 14.53
C ASP A 165 -51.05 -34.99 15.13
N SER A 166 -50.93 -36.26 15.52
CA SER A 166 -52.03 -37.00 16.18
C SER A 166 -52.40 -36.41 17.54
N LEU A 167 -51.42 -35.94 18.32
CA LEU A 167 -51.63 -35.34 19.64
C LEU A 167 -52.13 -33.88 19.56
N GLN A 168 -51.64 -33.09 18.60
CA GLN A 168 -52.10 -31.73 18.39
C GLN A 168 -53.58 -31.69 17.96
N GLY A 169 -54.03 -32.65 17.13
CA GLY A 169 -55.44 -32.83 16.81
C GLY A 169 -56.31 -32.89 18.06
N GLN A 170 -55.95 -33.71 19.05
CA GLN A 170 -56.69 -33.87 20.31
C GLN A 170 -56.74 -32.58 21.15
N LEU A 171 -55.68 -31.78 21.16
CA LEU A 171 -55.61 -30.52 21.92
C LEU A 171 -56.44 -29.39 21.27
N THR A 172 -56.52 -29.34 19.94
CA THR A 172 -57.31 -28.32 19.25
C THR A 172 -58.81 -28.44 19.51
N GLU A 173 -59.33 -29.67 19.65
CA GLU A 173 -60.71 -29.94 20.06
C GLU A 173 -61.01 -29.38 21.46
N LEU A 174 -60.11 -29.59 22.41
CA LEU A 174 -60.27 -29.11 23.79
C LEU A 174 -60.29 -27.58 23.89
N LYS A 175 -59.42 -26.90 23.12
CA LYS A 175 -59.32 -25.43 23.11
C LYS A 175 -60.61 -24.75 22.60
N ALA A 176 -61.27 -25.35 21.61
CA ALA A 176 -62.52 -24.84 21.04
C ALA A 176 -63.71 -24.84 22.03
N LEU A 177 -63.59 -25.59 23.14
CA LEU A 177 -64.58 -25.62 24.22
C LEU A 177 -64.42 -24.43 25.18
N ILE A 178 -63.19 -24.07 25.53
CA ILE A 178 -62.86 -23.09 26.58
C ILE A 178 -63.18 -21.66 26.11
N MET A 179 -62.84 -21.32 24.85
CA MET A 179 -63.02 -19.96 24.32
C MET A 179 -64.51 -19.54 24.20
N ARG A 180 -65.47 -20.44 24.43
CA ARG A 180 -66.91 -20.11 24.50
C ARG A 180 -67.36 -19.59 25.88
N MET A 181 -66.46 -19.54 26.86
CA MET A 181 -66.79 -19.16 28.25
C MET A 181 -66.22 -17.80 28.68
N GLU A 182 -65.28 -17.22 27.91
CA GLU A 182 -64.52 -16.03 28.33
C GLU A 182 -65.08 -14.71 27.76
N ASP A 183 -65.98 -14.76 26.77
CA ASP A 183 -66.54 -13.58 26.08
C ASP A 183 -67.53 -12.74 26.95
N ASP A 184 -67.96 -13.23 28.12
CA ASP A 184 -69.00 -12.60 28.95
C ASP A 184 -68.50 -11.47 29.91
N GLN A 185 -67.19 -11.24 30.05
CA GLN A 185 -66.65 -10.36 31.12
C GLN A 185 -65.46 -9.45 30.74
N ALA A 186 -65.69 -8.34 30.02
CA ALA A 186 -64.89 -7.10 30.16
C ALA A 186 -65.41 -5.91 29.32
N ALA A 187 -66.00 -4.88 29.94
CA ALA A 187 -66.20 -3.57 29.29
C ALA A 187 -66.20 -2.38 30.28
N ALA A 188 -65.43 -1.34 29.94
CA ALA A 188 -65.32 -0.01 30.58
C ALA A 188 -64.63 0.09 31.97
N ALA A 189 -63.81 1.12 32.29
CA ALA A 189 -63.10 2.14 31.50
C ALA A 189 -61.99 2.83 32.35
N SER A 190 -61.08 3.58 31.70
CA SER A 190 -60.05 4.48 32.31
C SER A 190 -60.55 5.96 32.32
N VAL A 191 -59.88 7.03 32.83
CA VAL A 191 -58.58 7.65 32.45
C VAL A 191 -58.14 8.81 33.39
N SER A 192 -56.82 9.09 33.42
CA SER A 192 -56.13 10.43 33.29
C SER A 192 -55.89 11.42 34.47
N ALA A 193 -54.81 12.21 34.32
CA ALA A 193 -54.32 13.30 35.20
C ALA A 193 -53.74 14.49 34.36
N PRO A 194 -53.53 15.70 34.93
CA PRO A 194 -53.24 16.94 34.17
C PRO A 194 -51.76 17.43 34.18
N ALA A 195 -51.48 18.50 33.40
CA ALA A 195 -50.13 19.01 33.05
C ALA A 195 -49.78 20.42 33.59
N ALA A 196 -48.54 20.90 33.37
CA ALA A 196 -47.97 22.14 33.94
C ALA A 196 -47.23 23.06 32.92
N ASN A 197 -46.83 24.26 33.41
CA ASN A 197 -46.44 25.50 32.69
C ASN A 197 -45.44 25.42 31.50
N PRO A 198 -45.54 26.31 30.48
CA PRO A 198 -44.86 26.12 29.18
C PRO A 198 -43.47 26.75 28.98
N ALA A 199 -43.07 27.81 29.70
CA ALA A 199 -41.89 28.62 29.31
C ALA A 199 -40.53 28.01 29.71
N GLY A 200 -40.46 27.35 30.88
CA GLY A 200 -39.26 26.61 31.31
C GLY A 200 -39.10 25.24 30.65
N VAL A 201 -40.13 24.76 29.96
CA VAL A 201 -40.19 23.41 29.37
C VAL A 201 -39.36 23.31 28.08
N LEU A 202 -39.21 24.40 27.32
CA LEU A 202 -38.41 24.38 26.08
C LEU A 202 -36.88 24.40 26.32
N ALA A 203 -36.44 24.72 27.54
CA ALA A 203 -35.05 24.56 27.97
C ALA A 203 -34.79 23.20 28.65
N GLN A 204 -35.83 22.38 28.80
CA GLN A 204 -35.74 20.99 29.24
C GLN A 204 -35.79 20.08 28.01
N THR A 205 -35.42 18.81 28.18
CA THR A 205 -35.51 17.80 27.12
C THR A 205 -36.95 17.70 26.60
N ILE A 206 -37.23 18.33 25.45
CA ILE A 206 -38.57 18.40 24.86
C ILE A 206 -39.14 17.00 24.62
N TYR A 207 -38.30 16.11 24.08
CA TYR A 207 -38.60 14.70 23.88
C TYR A 207 -37.30 13.93 23.66
N SER A 208 -36.99 12.96 24.53
CA SER A 208 -35.90 11.99 24.32
C SER A 208 -36.42 10.58 24.64
N PRO A 209 -36.75 9.76 23.62
CA PRO A 209 -37.31 8.44 23.84
C PRO A 209 -36.24 7.47 24.30
N ARG A 210 -36.30 7.06 25.57
CA ARG A 210 -35.48 5.94 26.08
C ARG A 210 -36.00 4.62 25.51
N VAL A 211 -35.28 4.08 24.53
CA VAL A 211 -35.57 2.78 23.92
C VAL A 211 -35.35 1.66 24.96
N ARG A 212 -36.44 1.26 25.62
CA ARG A 212 -36.44 0.22 26.67
C ARG A 212 -37.05 -1.11 26.23
N ALA A 213 -37.85 -1.10 25.17
CA ALA A 213 -38.45 -2.29 24.59
C ALA A 213 -38.17 -2.28 23.08
N LEU A 214 -37.62 -3.38 22.58
CA LEU A 214 -37.49 -3.68 21.17
C LEU A 214 -38.29 -4.95 20.92
N ARG A 215 -38.97 -5.01 19.77
CA ARG A 215 -39.90 -6.09 19.45
C ARG A 215 -39.31 -6.98 18.37
N TYR A 216 -38.93 -8.21 18.73
CA TYR A 216 -38.18 -9.12 17.87
C TYR A 216 -39.05 -10.16 17.16
N ASP A 217 -40.30 -10.40 17.57
CA ASP A 217 -41.24 -11.31 16.88
C ASP A 217 -41.76 -10.76 15.53
N LEU A 218 -41.46 -9.50 15.19
CA LEU A 218 -41.89 -8.89 13.94
C LEU A 218 -41.15 -9.49 12.72
N PRO A 219 -41.83 -9.64 11.55
CA PRO A 219 -41.20 -10.12 10.31
C PRO A 219 -39.99 -9.30 9.85
N GLN A 220 -39.90 -8.03 10.27
CA GLN A 220 -38.74 -7.17 9.99
C GLN A 220 -37.44 -7.75 10.57
N TYR A 221 -37.50 -8.35 11.76
CA TYR A 221 -36.36 -9.03 12.38
C TYR A 221 -36.30 -10.50 11.95
N GLN A 222 -37.38 -11.26 12.19
CA GLN A 222 -37.40 -12.72 12.02
C GLN A 222 -37.20 -13.19 10.58
N VAL A 223 -37.52 -12.35 9.58
CA VAL A 223 -37.38 -12.71 8.17
C VAL A 223 -36.47 -11.71 7.46
N ALA A 224 -36.87 -10.44 7.36
CA ALA A 224 -36.18 -9.50 6.47
C ALA A 224 -34.73 -9.21 6.89
N PHE A 225 -34.48 -9.00 8.18
CA PHE A 225 -33.12 -8.75 8.68
C PHE A 225 -32.25 -10.01 8.67
N LYS A 226 -32.76 -11.15 9.16
CA LYS A 226 -32.03 -12.43 9.12
C LYS A 226 -31.64 -12.79 7.68
N ALA A 227 -32.57 -12.70 6.73
CA ALA A 227 -32.31 -12.93 5.31
C ALA A 227 -31.22 -12.01 4.74
N PHE A 228 -31.24 -10.74 5.13
CA PHE A 228 -30.22 -9.77 4.73
C PHE A 228 -28.83 -10.13 5.29
N VAL A 229 -28.72 -10.47 6.58
CA VAL A 229 -27.42 -10.85 7.19
C VAL A 229 -26.88 -12.14 6.55
N TYR A 230 -27.68 -13.21 6.47
CA TYR A 230 -27.21 -14.48 5.91
C TYR A 230 -26.88 -14.42 4.42
N GLN A 231 -27.54 -13.55 3.65
CA GLN A 231 -27.15 -13.30 2.26
C GLN A 231 -25.91 -12.40 2.14
N LEU A 232 -25.68 -11.49 3.10
CA LEU A 232 -24.52 -10.59 3.12
C LEU A 232 -23.22 -11.31 3.51
N ILE A 233 -23.27 -12.40 4.30
CA ILE A 233 -22.07 -13.17 4.68
C ILE A 233 -21.66 -14.26 3.68
N LYS A 234 -22.36 -14.41 2.54
CA LYS A 234 -22.01 -15.47 1.58
C LYS A 234 -20.74 -15.11 0.81
N PRO A 235 -19.85 -16.08 0.53
CA PRO A 235 -18.57 -15.82 -0.13
C PRO A 235 -18.71 -15.36 -1.58
N ASP A 236 -19.85 -15.63 -2.23
CA ASP A 236 -20.19 -15.19 -3.59
C ASP A 236 -20.91 -13.82 -3.63
N PHE A 237 -21.24 -13.22 -2.47
CA PHE A 237 -21.87 -11.91 -2.44
C PHE A 237 -20.85 -10.80 -2.73
N VAL A 238 -21.06 -10.08 -3.85
CA VAL A 238 -20.28 -8.89 -4.20
C VAL A 238 -20.74 -7.71 -3.34
N PHE A 239 -19.85 -7.16 -2.53
CA PHE A 239 -20.14 -5.99 -1.71
C PHE A 239 -20.02 -4.69 -2.54
N ASP A 240 -21.08 -4.37 -3.28
CA ASP A 240 -21.23 -3.06 -3.92
C ASP A 240 -22.63 -2.48 -3.67
N LEU A 241 -22.81 -1.19 -3.96
CA LEU A 241 -24.08 -0.51 -3.75
C LEU A 241 -25.22 -1.06 -4.62
N ALA A 242 -24.91 -1.65 -5.77
CA ALA A 242 -25.91 -2.23 -6.67
C ALA A 242 -26.48 -3.54 -6.10
N SER A 243 -25.62 -4.42 -5.63
CA SER A 243 -25.93 -5.71 -5.03
C SER A 243 -26.65 -5.54 -3.70
N LEU A 244 -26.21 -4.60 -2.86
CA LEU A 244 -26.94 -4.20 -1.65
C LEU A 244 -28.38 -3.74 -1.97
N LYS A 245 -28.59 -2.95 -3.03
CA LYS A 245 -29.93 -2.50 -3.47
C LYS A 245 -30.83 -3.61 -4.02
N ASN A 246 -30.29 -4.79 -4.34
CA ASN A 246 -31.07 -5.96 -4.73
C ASN A 246 -31.61 -6.74 -3.51
N LEU A 247 -31.05 -6.53 -2.32
CA LEU A 247 -31.53 -7.12 -1.07
C LEU A 247 -32.73 -6.34 -0.53
N ARG A 248 -33.82 -7.04 -0.20
CA ARG A 248 -35.12 -6.47 0.16
C ARG A 248 -35.04 -5.52 1.37
N TYR A 249 -34.35 -5.94 2.42
CA TYR A 249 -34.19 -5.17 3.66
C TYR A 249 -33.40 -3.87 3.43
N PHE A 250 -32.24 -3.96 2.75
CA PHE A 250 -31.42 -2.79 2.45
C PHE A 250 -32.12 -1.84 1.49
N ARG A 251 -32.85 -2.35 0.48
CA ARG A 251 -33.58 -1.49 -0.47
C ARG A 251 -34.60 -0.60 0.22
N ALA A 252 -35.36 -1.11 1.20
CA ALA A 252 -36.31 -0.31 1.97
C ALA A 252 -35.60 0.82 2.75
N ILE A 253 -34.55 0.47 3.51
CA ILE A 253 -33.72 1.42 4.25
C ILE A 253 -33.09 2.45 3.31
N TRP A 254 -32.64 2.03 2.12
CA TRP A 254 -32.07 2.89 1.12
C TRP A 254 -33.07 3.97 0.67
N THR A 255 -34.29 3.56 0.28
CA THR A 255 -35.32 4.47 -0.24
C THR A 255 -35.96 5.35 0.83
N GLU A 256 -36.11 4.84 2.04
CA GLU A 256 -36.87 5.52 3.11
C GLU A 256 -35.98 6.38 4.02
N GLU A 257 -34.72 5.96 4.23
CA GLU A 257 -33.83 6.54 5.25
C GLU A 257 -32.53 7.11 4.66
N LEU A 258 -31.70 6.30 3.97
CA LEU A 258 -30.34 6.67 3.58
C LEU A 258 -30.29 7.73 2.47
N GLU A 259 -30.80 7.40 1.28
CA GLU A 259 -30.78 8.30 0.13
C GLU A 259 -31.42 9.68 0.45
N PRO A 260 -32.59 9.74 1.09
CA PRO A 260 -33.21 11.02 1.42
C PRO A 260 -32.67 11.69 2.71
N ALA A 261 -31.67 11.13 3.40
CA ALA A 261 -30.98 11.84 4.49
C ALA A 261 -30.10 13.00 3.98
N LEU A 262 -29.58 12.87 2.75
CA LEU A 262 -28.77 13.87 2.05
C LEU A 262 -29.59 14.52 0.91
N GLU A 263 -30.48 15.45 1.27
CA GLU A 263 -31.38 16.15 0.34
C GLU A 263 -30.65 16.82 -0.84
N ARG A 264 -29.42 17.29 -0.60
CA ARG A 264 -28.51 17.83 -1.60
C ARG A 264 -27.18 17.08 -1.54
N VAL A 265 -26.85 16.44 -2.67
CA VAL A 265 -25.55 15.82 -2.93
C VAL A 265 -24.75 16.76 -3.83
N PRO A 266 -23.55 17.23 -3.43
CA PRO A 266 -22.71 18.04 -4.30
C PRO A 266 -22.30 17.27 -5.56
N SER A 267 -22.37 17.92 -6.72
CA SER A 267 -21.93 17.35 -7.99
C SER A 267 -20.54 17.87 -8.33
N GLY A 268 -19.70 17.03 -8.94
CA GLY A 268 -18.41 17.46 -9.49
C GLY A 268 -18.56 18.59 -10.51
N THR A 269 -17.53 19.43 -10.61
CA THR A 269 -17.50 20.61 -11.51
C THR A 269 -17.47 20.21 -13.00
N THR A 270 -16.92 19.04 -13.31
CA THR A 270 -16.69 18.50 -14.66
C THR A 270 -17.99 18.17 -15.40
N PHE A 271 -18.03 18.40 -16.71
CA PHE A 271 -19.24 18.23 -17.52
C PHE A 271 -19.78 16.77 -17.52
N MET A 272 -18.90 15.76 -17.49
CA MET A 272 -19.27 14.34 -17.47
C MET A 272 -19.89 13.88 -16.14
N SER A 273 -19.53 14.48 -14.99
CA SER A 273 -20.08 14.07 -13.68
C SER A 273 -21.56 14.45 -13.50
N ARG A 274 -22.10 15.35 -14.35
CA ARG A 274 -23.48 15.84 -14.25
C ARG A 274 -24.55 14.79 -14.58
N PHE A 275 -24.20 13.75 -15.35
CA PHE A 275 -25.07 12.61 -15.64
C PHE A 275 -24.99 11.52 -14.56
N SER A 276 -23.90 11.45 -13.79
CA SER A 276 -23.73 10.53 -12.66
C SER A 276 -24.12 11.19 -11.33
N LYS A 277 -25.39 11.63 -11.21
CA LYS A 277 -25.90 12.24 -9.97
C LYS A 277 -25.79 11.26 -8.80
N GLY A 278 -24.93 11.56 -7.83
CA GLY A 278 -24.79 10.86 -6.54
C GLY A 278 -24.31 9.40 -6.57
N ARG A 279 -24.33 8.72 -7.73
CA ARG A 279 -23.90 7.32 -7.85
C ARG A 279 -22.46 7.09 -7.42
N THR A 280 -21.55 8.02 -7.73
CA THR A 280 -20.16 7.99 -7.27
C THR A 280 -20.08 8.18 -5.75
N LEU A 281 -20.56 9.29 -5.19
CA LEU A 281 -20.52 9.55 -3.74
C LEU A 281 -21.03 8.35 -2.92
N TRP A 282 -22.20 7.83 -3.26
CA TRP A 282 -22.81 6.74 -2.49
C TRP A 282 -22.11 5.39 -2.65
N ALA A 283 -21.52 5.10 -3.82
CA ALA A 283 -20.69 3.92 -4.01
C ALA A 283 -19.39 4.02 -3.18
N LEU A 284 -18.70 5.15 -3.26
CA LEU A 284 -17.47 5.42 -2.51
C LEU A 284 -17.71 5.40 -0.99
N LEU A 285 -18.86 5.89 -0.51
CA LEU A 285 -19.28 5.75 0.90
C LEU A 285 -19.49 4.29 1.31
N ALA A 286 -20.14 3.48 0.46
CA ALA A 286 -20.40 2.07 0.73
C ALA A 286 -19.09 1.27 0.82
N GLU A 287 -18.23 1.42 -0.19
CA GLU A 287 -16.94 0.74 -0.34
C GLU A 287 -15.90 1.20 0.70
N GLY A 288 -16.09 2.36 1.32
CA GLY A 288 -15.15 2.92 2.30
C GLY A 288 -14.07 3.82 1.70
N ARG A 289 -14.23 4.26 0.46
CA ARG A 289 -13.35 5.18 -0.29
C ARG A 289 -13.70 6.66 -0.04
N ALA A 290 -14.28 6.96 1.11
CA ALA A 290 -14.72 8.29 1.52
C ALA A 290 -14.25 8.56 2.96
N ILE A 291 -13.39 9.57 3.16
CA ILE A 291 -12.71 9.85 4.42
C ILE A 291 -13.11 11.23 4.93
N ILE A 292 -13.42 11.34 6.21
CA ILE A 292 -13.71 12.60 6.90
C ILE A 292 -12.49 13.00 7.72
N GLU A 293 -11.95 14.19 7.50
CA GLU A 293 -10.77 14.71 8.22
C GLU A 293 -10.97 16.18 8.66
N PRO A 294 -10.37 16.61 9.79
CA PRO A 294 -10.43 18.01 10.23
C PRO A 294 -9.57 18.91 9.32
N VAL A 295 -10.01 20.14 9.10
CA VAL A 295 -9.29 21.16 8.29
C VAL A 295 -7.92 21.51 8.89
N SER A 296 -7.83 21.48 10.22
CA SER A 296 -6.59 21.64 10.98
C SER A 296 -6.61 20.68 12.16
N GLY A 297 -5.45 20.12 12.56
CA GLY A 297 -5.33 19.30 13.77
C GLY A 297 -5.78 20.02 15.03
N VAL A 298 -5.71 21.36 15.04
CA VAL A 298 -6.24 22.22 16.12
C VAL A 298 -7.76 22.11 16.26
N ASN A 299 -8.51 21.83 15.18
CA ASN A 299 -9.99 21.74 15.25
C ASN A 299 -10.49 20.59 16.14
N GLU A 300 -9.64 19.59 16.39
CA GLU A 300 -9.93 18.47 17.28
C GLU A 300 -10.11 18.92 18.75
N THR A 301 -9.44 20.00 19.18
CA THR A 301 -9.61 20.59 20.52
C THR A 301 -10.87 21.46 20.64
N PHE A 302 -11.48 21.81 19.51
CA PHE A 302 -12.76 22.54 19.40
C PHE A 302 -13.95 21.64 19.09
N LYS A 303 -13.78 20.32 19.13
CA LYS A 303 -14.92 19.41 19.30
C LYS A 303 -15.70 19.84 20.54
N LEU A 304 -17.02 19.95 20.41
CA LEU A 304 -17.92 20.23 21.55
C LEU A 304 -17.71 19.22 22.68
N THR A 305 -17.25 18.01 22.34
CA THR A 305 -16.95 16.89 23.24
C THR A 305 -15.48 16.77 23.69
N TYR A 306 -14.62 17.76 23.44
CA TYR A 306 -13.21 17.70 23.84
C TYR A 306 -13.02 17.91 25.35
N LYS A 307 -12.55 16.84 26.02
CA LYS A 307 -12.32 16.76 27.49
C LYS A 307 -10.86 16.93 27.93
N GLY A 308 -9.95 17.28 27.02
CA GLY A 308 -8.54 17.54 27.34
C GLY A 308 -8.28 18.96 27.87
N GLU A 309 -7.03 19.23 28.27
CA GLU A 309 -6.62 20.55 28.74
C GLU A 309 -6.73 21.60 27.62
N LYS A 310 -7.67 22.53 27.76
CA LYS A 310 -7.79 23.67 26.84
C LYS A 310 -6.69 24.69 27.17
N THR A 311 -5.64 24.70 26.35
CA THR A 311 -4.48 25.61 26.46
C THR A 311 -4.84 27.11 26.32
N GLY A 312 -6.08 27.43 25.93
CA GLY A 312 -6.65 28.78 25.93
C GLY A 312 -6.11 29.73 24.86
N LYS A 313 -5.17 29.27 24.03
CA LYS A 313 -4.49 30.07 22.99
C LYS A 313 -4.82 29.64 21.56
N GLU A 314 -5.41 28.46 21.41
CA GLU A 314 -5.80 27.92 20.11
C GLU A 314 -7.11 28.58 19.62
N VAL A 315 -7.30 28.60 18.30
CA VAL A 315 -8.49 29.13 17.63
C VAL A 315 -8.89 28.12 16.54
N PRO A 316 -10.19 27.76 16.40
CA PRO A 316 -10.62 26.82 15.38
C PRO A 316 -10.44 27.41 13.97
N VAL A 317 -9.95 26.58 13.04
CA VAL A 317 -9.73 26.93 11.64
C VAL A 317 -10.91 26.41 10.81
N ALA A 318 -11.81 27.30 10.42
CA ALA A 318 -12.93 26.99 9.54
C ALA A 318 -12.63 27.40 8.09
N VAL A 319 -13.20 26.67 7.12
CA VAL A 319 -13.20 27.08 5.71
C VAL A 319 -14.29 28.14 5.46
N GLU A 320 -14.00 29.13 4.62
CA GLU A 320 -14.98 30.17 4.26
C GLU A 320 -16.10 29.63 3.35
N GLU A 321 -15.80 28.66 2.48
CA GLU A 321 -16.76 28.12 1.52
C GLU A 321 -18.00 27.50 2.21
N PRO A 322 -19.22 27.59 1.62
CA PRO A 322 -20.43 27.06 2.22
C PRO A 322 -20.40 25.53 2.31
N CYS A 323 -21.09 24.96 3.29
CA CYS A 323 -21.14 23.51 3.43
C CYS A 323 -21.70 22.84 2.17
N SER A 324 -20.96 21.90 1.59
CA SER A 324 -21.29 21.32 0.28
C SER A 324 -22.62 20.53 0.25
N PHE A 325 -23.11 20.13 1.42
CA PHE A 325 -24.34 19.34 1.58
C PHE A 325 -25.56 20.20 1.92
N CYS A 326 -25.57 20.94 3.03
CA CYS A 326 -26.74 21.79 3.38
C CYS A 326 -26.71 23.19 2.75
N GLY A 327 -25.57 23.66 2.25
CA GLY A 327 -25.40 25.02 1.72
C GLY A 327 -25.23 26.11 2.77
N GLU A 328 -25.16 25.78 4.07
CA GLU A 328 -24.97 26.74 5.16
C GLU A 328 -23.63 27.49 5.02
N ASP A 329 -23.70 28.82 5.07
CA ASP A 329 -22.59 29.75 4.86
C ASP A 329 -22.22 30.55 6.13
N LYS A 330 -23.14 30.64 7.11
CA LYS A 330 -22.93 31.36 8.37
C LYS A 330 -21.66 30.96 9.10
N SER A 331 -20.96 31.94 9.65
CA SER A 331 -19.72 31.78 10.44
C SER A 331 -19.87 32.31 11.87
N ASP A 332 -21.08 32.68 12.29
CA ASP A 332 -21.40 33.28 13.58
C ASP A 332 -21.36 32.29 14.76
N ARG A 333 -21.50 30.99 14.48
CA ARG A 333 -21.57 29.92 15.47
C ARG A 333 -20.78 28.68 15.06
N MET A 334 -20.23 28.00 16.06
CA MET A 334 -19.46 26.76 15.90
C MET A 334 -20.25 25.62 15.23
N GLU A 335 -21.58 25.61 15.36
CA GLU A 335 -22.45 24.62 14.69
C GLU A 335 -22.44 24.76 13.15
N HIS A 336 -22.31 26.00 12.65
CA HIS A 336 -22.25 26.34 11.22
C HIS A 336 -20.82 26.35 10.66
N ALA A 337 -19.79 26.37 11.52
CA ALA A 337 -18.40 26.43 11.11
C ALA A 337 -17.96 25.19 10.31
N ARG A 338 -17.30 25.39 9.16
CA ARG A 338 -16.79 24.32 8.31
C ARG A 338 -15.43 23.85 8.83
N LEU A 339 -15.43 23.00 9.87
CA LEU A 339 -14.20 22.54 10.54
C LEU A 339 -13.62 21.23 9.96
N TYR A 340 -14.34 20.58 9.03
CA TYR A 340 -13.98 19.27 8.48
C TYR A 340 -14.23 19.22 6.97
N TYR A 341 -13.48 18.34 6.29
CA TYR A 341 -13.70 17.95 4.91
C TYR A 341 -14.15 16.49 4.81
N LEU A 342 -15.03 16.20 3.86
CA LEU A 342 -15.18 14.86 3.27
C LEU A 342 -14.34 14.81 2.00
N LYS A 343 -13.41 13.86 1.91
CA LYS A 343 -12.60 13.56 0.72
C LYS A 343 -13.05 12.25 0.10
N LEU A 344 -13.22 12.24 -1.22
CA LEU A 344 -13.58 11.08 -2.01
C LEU A 344 -12.36 10.59 -2.80
N TYR A 345 -12.17 9.27 -2.83
CA TYR A 345 -10.97 8.63 -3.38
C TYR A 345 -11.32 7.63 -4.48
N GLU A 346 -10.55 7.62 -5.57
CA GLU A 346 -10.63 6.60 -6.63
C GLU A 346 -9.24 5.99 -6.89
N PRO A 347 -9.13 4.75 -7.42
CA PRO A 347 -7.85 4.08 -7.63
C PRO A 347 -7.09 4.74 -8.77
N VAL A 348 -5.76 4.83 -8.65
CA VAL A 348 -4.92 5.38 -9.73
C VAL A 348 -4.80 4.35 -10.86
N GLU A 349 -5.70 4.44 -11.85
CA GLU A 349 -5.63 3.60 -13.05
C GLU A 349 -4.35 3.90 -13.84
N GLY A 350 -3.56 2.86 -14.14
CA GLY A 350 -2.42 2.98 -15.05
C GLY A 350 -1.15 3.59 -14.45
N ALA A 351 -0.79 3.21 -13.22
CA ALA A 351 0.53 3.49 -12.61
C ALA A 351 1.71 2.79 -13.33
N ALA A 352 1.87 3.03 -14.63
CA ALA A 352 3.11 2.81 -15.34
C ALA A 352 4.23 3.66 -14.72
N HIS A 353 5.45 3.15 -14.73
CA HIS A 353 6.58 3.69 -13.97
C HIS A 353 6.77 5.22 -14.09
N GLY A 354 6.42 5.93 -13.02
CA GLY A 354 6.95 7.25 -12.67
C GLY A 354 6.34 8.46 -13.39
N ALA A 355 5.17 8.94 -12.92
CA ALA A 355 4.87 10.38 -12.84
C ALA A 355 3.60 10.69 -12.01
N ALA A 356 3.75 11.05 -10.73
CA ALA A 356 2.79 11.90 -10.01
C ALA A 356 3.44 12.52 -8.76
N HIS A 357 3.84 13.79 -8.83
CA HIS A 357 4.20 14.56 -7.64
C HIS A 357 2.91 15.03 -6.93
N GLY A 358 2.26 14.13 -6.17
CA GLY A 358 1.07 14.50 -5.39
C GLY A 358 0.39 13.35 -4.64
N ALA A 359 0.35 13.45 -3.31
CA ALA A 359 -0.69 13.01 -2.36
C ALA A 359 -1.54 11.73 -2.63
N ALA A 360 -1.02 10.71 -3.30
CA ALA A 360 -1.64 9.39 -3.30
C ALA A 360 -1.73 8.84 -1.85
N ARG A 361 -2.88 8.26 -1.50
CA ARG A 361 -3.16 7.68 -0.18
C ARG A 361 -3.41 6.19 -0.33
N ASP A 362 -2.73 5.40 0.49
CA ASP A 362 -3.04 3.97 0.66
C ASP A 362 -4.41 3.81 1.32
N ILE A 363 -5.30 3.08 0.66
CA ILE A 363 -6.54 2.56 1.25
C ILE A 363 -6.61 1.08 0.90
N ALA A 364 -6.66 0.21 1.91
CA ALA A 364 -6.71 -1.25 1.76
C ALA A 364 -5.55 -1.88 0.94
N GLY A 365 -4.40 -1.22 0.85
CA GLY A 365 -3.22 -1.70 0.10
C GLY A 365 -3.16 -1.19 -1.35
N GLU A 366 -4.12 -0.38 -1.79
CA GLU A 366 -4.15 0.24 -3.11
C GLU A 366 -3.87 1.75 -3.03
N ALA A 367 -3.19 2.29 -4.05
CA ALA A 367 -2.92 3.71 -4.15
C ALA A 367 -4.12 4.45 -4.76
N HIS A 368 -4.72 5.35 -4.00
CA HIS A 368 -5.85 6.17 -4.42
C HIS A 368 -5.53 7.67 -4.45
N GLU A 369 -6.12 8.39 -5.38
CA GLU A 369 -6.05 9.86 -5.45
C GLU A 369 -7.36 10.52 -5.01
N VAL A 370 -7.28 11.79 -4.60
CA VAL A 370 -8.45 12.58 -4.16
C VAL A 370 -9.17 13.15 -5.37
N VAL A 371 -10.38 12.64 -5.66
CA VAL A 371 -11.20 13.08 -6.80
C VAL A 371 -12.15 14.22 -6.42
N ALA A 372 -12.57 14.30 -5.16
CA ALA A 372 -13.38 15.41 -4.65
C ALA A 372 -13.09 15.73 -3.19
N THR A 373 -13.28 17.00 -2.82
CA THR A 373 -13.23 17.50 -1.44
C THR A 373 -14.48 18.34 -1.18
N HIS A 374 -15.10 18.18 -0.02
CA HIS A 374 -16.38 18.80 0.35
C HIS A 374 -16.34 19.34 1.78
N ALA A 375 -16.55 20.64 1.97
CA ALA A 375 -16.57 21.27 3.29
C ALA A 375 -17.84 20.93 4.09
N LEU A 376 -17.67 20.58 5.37
CA LEU A 376 -18.74 20.12 6.26
C LEU A 376 -18.93 21.05 7.47
N CYS A 377 -20.16 21.55 7.66
CA CYS A 377 -20.58 22.07 8.96
C CYS A 377 -20.83 20.91 9.95
N ASN A 378 -20.97 21.22 11.24
CA ASN A 378 -21.07 20.19 12.29
C ASN A 378 -22.33 19.30 12.14
N PHE A 379 -23.45 19.86 11.68
CA PHE A 379 -24.67 19.11 11.40
C PHE A 379 -24.47 18.05 10.28
N CYS A 380 -23.90 18.45 9.14
CA CYS A 380 -23.63 17.54 8.04
C CYS A 380 -22.52 16.52 8.40
N LEU A 381 -21.56 16.90 9.23
CA LEU A 381 -20.52 16.03 9.76
C LEU A 381 -21.09 14.85 10.57
N VAL A 382 -21.93 15.12 11.57
CA VAL A 382 -22.54 14.07 12.41
C VAL A 382 -23.40 13.13 11.56
N LYS A 383 -24.19 13.69 10.64
CA LYS A 383 -25.00 12.92 9.69
C LYS A 383 -24.16 12.00 8.80
N LEU A 384 -23.10 12.54 8.17
CA LEU A 384 -22.23 11.76 7.28
C LEU A 384 -21.45 10.68 8.06
N ARG A 385 -20.99 10.96 9.29
CA ARG A 385 -20.38 9.94 10.15
C ARG A 385 -21.33 8.77 10.40
N ALA A 386 -22.58 9.03 10.79
CA ALA A 386 -23.56 7.96 11.01
C ALA A 386 -23.83 7.11 9.75
N ILE A 387 -23.79 7.72 8.55
CA ILE A 387 -23.88 7.03 7.25
C ILE A 387 -22.62 6.19 6.98
N CYS A 388 -21.43 6.75 7.19
CA CYS A 388 -20.16 6.02 7.05
C CYS A 388 -20.08 4.82 8.02
N ASP A 389 -20.49 5.01 9.27
CA ASP A 389 -20.55 3.98 10.30
C ASP A 389 -21.52 2.85 9.91
N PHE A 390 -22.68 3.20 9.35
CA PHE A 390 -23.63 2.21 8.82
C PHE A 390 -22.98 1.32 7.76
N PHE A 391 -22.34 1.91 6.74
CA PHE A 391 -21.62 1.14 5.73
C PHE A 391 -20.40 0.39 6.25
N ALA A 392 -19.66 0.95 7.22
CA ALA A 392 -18.57 0.27 7.88
C ALA A 392 -19.06 -0.98 8.63
N LYS A 393 -20.17 -0.90 9.37
CA LYS A 393 -20.78 -2.07 10.01
C LYS A 393 -21.22 -3.12 8.99
N LEU A 394 -21.79 -2.72 7.85
CA LEU A 394 -22.13 -3.67 6.79
C LEU A 394 -20.88 -4.37 6.20
N ARG A 395 -19.76 -3.66 6.02
CA ARG A 395 -18.48 -4.27 5.61
C ARG A 395 -17.94 -5.27 6.64
N LEU A 396 -18.05 -4.96 7.94
CA LEU A 396 -17.66 -5.91 9.00
C LEU A 396 -18.54 -7.18 9.03
N VAL A 397 -19.82 -7.06 8.66
CA VAL A 397 -20.72 -8.21 8.51
C VAL A 397 -20.36 -9.02 7.27
N HIS A 398 -20.18 -8.38 6.11
CA HIS A 398 -19.79 -9.06 4.86
C HIS A 398 -18.47 -9.84 4.98
N GLY A 399 -17.45 -9.27 5.63
CA GLY A 399 -16.20 -9.97 5.95
C GLY A 399 -16.33 -11.09 7.00
N ASN A 400 -17.55 -11.43 7.43
CA ASN A 400 -17.93 -12.43 8.42
C ASN A 400 -17.03 -12.47 9.68
N ILE A 401 -16.62 -11.29 10.18
CA ILE A 401 -15.74 -11.16 11.34
C ILE A 401 -16.37 -11.79 12.59
N TYR A 402 -17.69 -11.81 12.65
CA TYR A 402 -18.49 -12.40 13.73
C TYR A 402 -18.61 -13.93 13.66
N ARG A 403 -18.07 -14.57 12.60
CA ARG A 403 -18.06 -16.04 12.38
C ARG A 403 -19.46 -16.67 12.40
N LEU A 404 -20.41 -16.00 11.77
CA LEU A 404 -21.76 -16.51 11.55
C LEU A 404 -21.74 -17.74 10.64
N SER A 405 -22.66 -18.65 10.90
CA SER A 405 -22.86 -19.90 10.17
C SER A 405 -23.51 -19.62 8.81
N GLN A 406 -23.09 -20.32 7.77
CA GLN A 406 -23.73 -20.21 6.46
C GLN A 406 -25.14 -20.82 6.52
N CYS A 407 -26.15 -20.07 6.06
CA CYS A 407 -27.55 -20.47 6.12
C CYS A 407 -28.26 -20.13 4.81
N SER A 408 -28.89 -21.14 4.19
CA SER A 408 -29.70 -20.99 2.96
C SER A 408 -31.21 -20.88 3.21
N ALA A 409 -31.65 -20.96 4.47
CA ALA A 409 -33.08 -20.97 4.84
C ALA A 409 -33.83 -19.66 4.54
N PHE A 410 -33.12 -18.64 4.07
CA PHE A 410 -33.66 -17.31 3.78
C PHE A 410 -33.48 -16.86 2.32
N ASP A 411 -32.94 -17.71 1.44
CA ASP A 411 -32.49 -17.33 0.10
C ASP A 411 -33.65 -16.79 -0.77
N ASP A 412 -34.81 -17.47 -0.72
CA ASP A 412 -36.02 -17.12 -1.46
C ASP A 412 -36.63 -15.76 -1.05
N VAL A 413 -36.29 -15.24 0.14
CA VAL A 413 -36.87 -14.03 0.75
C VAL A 413 -35.90 -12.86 0.89
N ALA A 414 -34.59 -13.09 0.72
CA ALA A 414 -33.55 -12.07 0.83
C ALA A 414 -33.61 -11.03 -0.29
N TYR A 415 -33.94 -11.46 -1.50
CA TYR A 415 -33.93 -10.62 -2.70
C TYR A 415 -35.28 -9.97 -3.01
N VAL A 416 -35.25 -8.85 -3.73
CA VAL A 416 -36.45 -8.23 -4.31
C VAL A 416 -36.91 -9.08 -5.49
N GLN A 417 -37.97 -9.87 -5.31
CA GLN A 417 -38.47 -10.75 -6.37
C GLN A 417 -38.98 -9.96 -7.58
N SER A 418 -38.30 -10.13 -8.72
CA SER A 418 -38.72 -9.62 -10.01
C SER A 418 -39.75 -10.58 -10.63
N PHE A 419 -41.04 -10.31 -10.39
CA PHE A 419 -42.19 -10.94 -11.06
C PHE A 419 -42.14 -12.46 -11.22
N GLN A 420 -42.29 -13.22 -10.12
CA GLN A 420 -42.68 -14.63 -10.19
C GLN A 420 -44.05 -14.83 -9.58
N PHE A 421 -44.99 -15.36 -10.37
CA PHE A 421 -46.30 -15.83 -9.88
C PHE A 421 -46.14 -17.19 -9.17
N LYS A 422 -45.39 -17.22 -8.05
CA LYS A 422 -45.53 -18.31 -7.08
C LYS A 422 -46.70 -17.98 -6.15
N ARG A 423 -47.57 -18.96 -5.92
CA ARG A 423 -48.70 -18.85 -5.00
C ARG A 423 -48.13 -18.54 -3.60
N ALA A 424 -48.78 -17.66 -2.85
CA ALA A 424 -48.41 -17.37 -1.47
C ALA A 424 -48.80 -18.55 -0.56
N GLU A 425 -48.04 -19.63 -0.64
CA GLU A 425 -47.93 -20.57 0.47
C GLU A 425 -47.34 -19.82 1.67
N THR A 426 -47.89 -20.10 2.85
CA THR A 426 -47.49 -19.46 4.10
C THR A 426 -46.09 -19.93 4.46
N GLN A 427 -45.07 -19.26 3.91
CA GLN A 427 -43.67 -19.56 4.18
C GLN A 427 -43.44 -19.48 5.69
N THR A 428 -43.21 -20.63 6.31
CA THR A 428 -42.70 -20.71 7.67
C THR A 428 -41.38 -19.95 7.71
N PRO A 429 -41.16 -19.06 8.69
CA PRO A 429 -39.92 -18.30 8.76
C PRO A 429 -38.75 -19.29 8.89
N GLY A 430 -37.80 -19.18 7.95
CA GLY A 430 -36.55 -19.92 8.03
C GLY A 430 -35.93 -19.72 9.41
N HIS A 431 -35.56 -20.80 10.08
CA HIS A 431 -34.95 -20.70 11.39
C HIS A 431 -33.45 -20.40 11.23
N ALA A 432 -33.01 -19.29 11.82
CA ALA A 432 -31.59 -19.00 11.94
C ALA A 432 -30.94 -20.05 12.86
N PRO A 433 -29.66 -20.41 12.61
CA PRO A 433 -28.86 -21.18 13.56
C PRO A 433 -28.93 -20.57 14.98
N SER A 434 -29.43 -21.33 15.95
CA SER A 434 -29.65 -20.81 17.33
C SER A 434 -28.37 -20.27 17.98
N ALA A 435 -27.20 -20.81 17.63
CA ALA A 435 -25.90 -20.33 18.10
C ALA A 435 -25.56 -18.90 17.61
N ASP A 436 -26.08 -18.51 16.45
CA ASP A 436 -25.84 -17.21 15.81
C ASP A 436 -26.80 -16.13 16.33
N GLU A 437 -27.93 -16.50 16.93
CA GLU A 437 -29.05 -15.59 17.24
C GLU A 437 -28.63 -14.39 18.10
N ALA A 438 -27.78 -14.61 19.12
CA ALA A 438 -27.26 -13.52 19.97
C ALA A 438 -26.37 -12.53 19.20
N VAL A 439 -25.64 -13.01 18.20
CA VAL A 439 -24.80 -12.18 17.33
C VAL A 439 -25.67 -11.39 16.35
N VAL A 440 -26.63 -12.05 15.71
CA VAL A 440 -27.61 -11.41 14.81
C VAL A 440 -28.42 -10.35 15.56
N LEU A 441 -28.85 -10.62 16.79
CA LEU A 441 -29.52 -9.66 17.67
C LEU A 441 -28.64 -8.43 17.94
N LYS A 442 -27.37 -8.62 18.31
CA LYS A 442 -26.41 -7.52 18.51
C LYS A 442 -26.23 -6.67 17.23
N LEU A 443 -26.13 -7.31 16.07
CA LEU A 443 -26.06 -6.62 14.77
C LEU A 443 -27.33 -5.82 14.47
N TYR A 444 -28.51 -6.38 14.75
CA TYR A 444 -29.80 -5.71 14.55
C TYR A 444 -29.90 -4.44 15.39
N MET A 445 -29.62 -4.54 16.69
CA MET A 445 -29.64 -3.39 17.61
C MET A 445 -28.64 -2.31 17.18
N THR A 446 -27.43 -2.72 16.74
CA THR A 446 -26.39 -1.80 16.26
C THR A 446 -26.83 -1.04 15.01
N LEU A 447 -27.42 -1.73 14.03
CA LEU A 447 -27.93 -1.09 12.81
C LEU A 447 -29.19 -0.24 13.08
N LEU A 448 -30.07 -0.65 14.00
CA LEU A 448 -31.20 0.19 14.44
C LEU A 448 -30.73 1.49 15.09
N ALA A 449 -29.71 1.45 15.94
CA ALA A 449 -29.15 2.65 16.58
C ALA A 449 -28.57 3.64 15.53
N LEU A 450 -27.86 3.13 14.52
CA LEU A 450 -27.35 3.94 13.42
C LEU A 450 -28.48 4.52 12.54
N ARG A 451 -29.47 3.70 12.18
CA ARG A 451 -30.67 4.14 11.46
C ARG A 451 -31.43 5.24 12.21
N ALA A 452 -31.57 5.12 13.53
CA ALA A 452 -32.17 6.16 14.36
C ALA A 452 -31.39 7.48 14.31
N LYS A 453 -30.04 7.44 14.46
CA LYS A 453 -29.19 8.63 14.30
C LYS A 453 -29.39 9.30 12.92
N ILE A 454 -29.42 8.51 11.85
CA ILE A 454 -29.62 9.00 10.48
C ILE A 454 -31.03 9.63 10.33
N PHE A 455 -32.07 8.94 10.80
CA PHE A 455 -33.47 9.41 10.75
C PHE A 455 -33.65 10.75 11.48
N TRP A 456 -33.16 10.87 12.72
CA TRP A 456 -33.29 12.12 13.49
C TRP A 456 -32.51 13.26 12.83
N SER A 457 -31.29 13.00 12.37
CA SER A 457 -30.48 14.01 11.67
C SER A 457 -31.11 14.49 10.35
N ARG A 458 -31.94 13.67 9.70
CA ARG A 458 -32.75 14.08 8.54
C ARG A 458 -33.87 15.06 8.95
N ARG A 459 -34.44 14.91 10.16
CA ARG A 459 -35.47 15.81 10.70
C ARG A 459 -34.91 17.07 11.37
N GLY A 460 -33.60 17.30 11.30
CA GLY A 460 -32.93 18.42 11.97
C GLY A 460 -32.73 18.23 13.47
N ILE A 461 -33.05 17.04 14.01
CA ILE A 461 -32.75 16.68 15.40
C ILE A 461 -31.38 16.00 15.40
N TRP A 462 -30.41 16.66 15.99
CA TRP A 462 -29.04 16.17 16.11
C TRP A 462 -28.46 16.68 17.42
N ASP A 463 -27.68 15.82 18.07
CA ASP A 463 -27.05 16.08 19.36
C ASP A 463 -25.56 15.71 19.27
N THR A 464 -24.75 16.20 20.20
CA THR A 464 -23.36 15.76 20.32
C THR A 464 -23.26 14.50 21.19
N GLU A 465 -22.17 13.74 21.09
CA GLU A 465 -22.05 12.49 21.86
C GLU A 465 -22.03 12.68 23.39
N ASP A 466 -21.76 13.90 23.88
CA ASP A 466 -21.85 14.22 25.32
C ASP A 466 -23.27 14.60 25.77
N ASP A 467 -24.16 14.96 24.86
CA ASP A 467 -25.57 15.31 25.13
C ASP A 467 -26.52 14.10 24.99
N VAL A 468 -26.01 12.93 24.56
CA VAL A 468 -26.79 11.72 24.31
C VAL A 468 -26.46 10.60 25.30
N ASP A 469 -27.44 10.26 26.15
CA ASP A 469 -27.50 8.99 26.88
C ASP A 469 -27.49 7.80 25.88
N SER A 470 -26.31 7.30 25.53
CA SER A 470 -26.15 6.17 24.59
C SER A 470 -25.28 5.06 25.16
N VAL A 471 -25.66 3.81 24.85
CA VAL A 471 -24.89 2.63 25.23
C VAL A 471 -24.08 2.17 24.03
N ARG A 472 -22.76 2.01 24.19
CA ARG A 472 -21.87 1.49 23.13
C ARG A 472 -22.07 -0.02 22.98
N LEU A 473 -23.05 -0.41 22.17
CA LEU A 473 -23.44 -1.80 21.95
C LEU A 473 -22.25 -2.72 21.58
N ASP A 474 -21.27 -2.21 20.83
CA ASP A 474 -20.05 -2.94 20.47
C ASP A 474 -19.28 -3.44 21.71
N GLU A 475 -19.18 -2.62 22.77
CA GLU A 475 -18.43 -2.93 24.00
C GLU A 475 -19.16 -3.89 24.93
N ILE A 476 -20.47 -4.07 24.75
CA ILE A 476 -21.25 -5.02 25.56
C ILE A 476 -20.78 -6.46 25.24
N PRO A 477 -20.37 -7.26 26.24
CA PRO A 477 -19.97 -8.65 26.06
C PRO A 477 -21.09 -9.49 25.43
N MET A 478 -20.71 -10.46 24.57
CA MET A 478 -21.69 -11.30 23.87
C MET A 478 -22.58 -12.11 24.83
N ASP A 479 -22.09 -12.43 26.03
CA ASP A 479 -22.85 -13.16 27.05
C ASP A 479 -24.11 -12.42 27.52
N VAL A 480 -24.12 -11.08 27.47
CA VAL A 480 -25.33 -10.29 27.76
C VAL A 480 -26.39 -10.52 26.69
N PHE A 481 -26.01 -10.55 25.40
CA PHE A 481 -26.94 -10.84 24.31
C PHE A 481 -27.38 -12.31 24.34
N ARG A 482 -26.50 -13.25 24.70
CA ARG A 482 -26.87 -14.66 24.95
C ARG A 482 -27.82 -14.82 26.13
N GLN A 483 -27.75 -13.94 27.14
CA GLN A 483 -28.74 -13.91 28.20
C GLN A 483 -30.07 -13.36 27.68
N ILE A 484 -30.09 -12.23 26.97
CA ILE A 484 -31.33 -11.68 26.39
C ILE A 484 -32.04 -12.71 25.52
N VAL A 485 -31.32 -13.44 24.67
CA VAL A 485 -31.89 -14.52 23.82
C VAL A 485 -32.45 -15.70 24.65
N ARG A 486 -31.86 -16.03 25.80
CA ARG A 486 -32.38 -17.08 26.69
C ARG A 486 -33.60 -16.64 27.50
N ASP A 487 -33.63 -15.37 27.91
CA ASP A 487 -34.66 -14.83 28.81
C ASP A 487 -35.91 -14.35 28.04
N ASP A 488 -35.78 -14.02 26.75
CA ASP A 488 -36.87 -13.55 25.89
C ASP A 488 -37.56 -14.71 25.15
N VAL A 489 -38.84 -14.90 25.47
CA VAL A 489 -39.71 -15.97 24.95
C VAL A 489 -39.86 -15.97 23.43
N THR A 490 -39.54 -14.87 22.73
CA THR A 490 -39.57 -14.82 21.26
C THR A 490 -38.43 -15.60 20.59
N PHE A 491 -37.41 -16.00 21.36
CA PHE A 491 -36.33 -16.90 20.92
C PHE A 491 -36.30 -18.24 21.69
N GLY A 492 -37.28 -18.46 22.58
CA GLY A 492 -37.29 -19.60 23.50
C GLY A 492 -37.29 -20.97 22.81
N HIS A 493 -36.48 -21.89 23.33
CA HIS A 493 -36.47 -23.29 22.90
C HIS A 493 -37.73 -24.04 23.32
N ASP A 494 -38.22 -24.93 22.44
CA ASP A 494 -39.03 -26.07 22.87
C ASP A 494 -38.23 -26.92 23.89
N GLY A 495 -38.81 -27.10 25.07
CA GLY A 495 -38.13 -27.69 26.20
C GLY A 495 -38.02 -29.21 26.13
N GLY A 496 -36.79 -29.72 26.19
CA GLY A 496 -36.44 -30.93 26.93
C GLY A 496 -36.91 -32.29 26.38
N ARG A 497 -36.00 -32.97 25.69
CA ARG A 497 -35.68 -34.37 26.01
C ARG A 497 -34.17 -34.59 26.07
N GLU A 498 -33.62 -34.39 27.26
CA GLU A 498 -32.43 -35.14 27.66
C GLU A 498 -32.82 -36.63 27.73
N CYS A 499 -32.11 -37.48 27.00
CA CYS A 499 -32.20 -38.93 27.16
C CYS A 499 -30.86 -39.46 27.65
N TYR A 500 -30.66 -39.38 28.96
CA TYR A 500 -29.68 -40.21 29.66
C TYR A 500 -30.13 -41.69 29.62
N GLY A 501 -29.22 -42.58 29.20
CA GLY A 501 -29.08 -43.97 29.66
C GLY A 501 -30.22 -44.98 29.40
N GLY A 502 -29.85 -46.18 28.95
CA GLY A 502 -30.75 -47.34 28.96
C GLY A 502 -30.42 -48.40 27.89
N GLU A 503 -29.44 -49.25 28.21
CA GLU A 503 -29.13 -50.59 27.63
C GLU A 503 -29.16 -50.80 26.11
#